data_AF-A0A9P3GK25-F1
#
_entry.id   AF-A0A9P3GK25-F1
#
_cell.length_a   1.000
_cell.length_b   1.000
_cell.length_c   1.000
_cell.angle_alpha   90.00
_cell.angle_beta   90.00
_cell.angle_gamma   90.00
#
_symmetry.space_group_name_H-M   'P 1'
#
loop_
_entity.id
_entity.type
_entity.pdbx_description
1 polymer ?
#
loop_
_entity_poly.entity_id
_entity_poly.type
_entity_poly.pdbx_seq_one_letter_code
_entity_poly.pdbx_strand_id
1 'polypeptide(L)'
;MILCIFQTRDLCSFDGSYVLDTYPGYETDCIAIGHFDEGGDYDLCRHHGRALHPTGDGVVVRRVDPSGDSDAYFRFVVDFKTGVRVVRHEASLCPTVSEHSPLNTWVHVACWAYLQEWLACPLRPRVGRSGTPLSLGGELYEVTASRHQPQERYRGSLPCIDYGGTLDAYMGTRYQDYIVGLRKGVKHIVQALTDGIRGIDLVPAILKDSRFWMWTRPDIWPRAPHTGTQEPCSLLNFSSSAPQPHAAICNLPNELFPELLQHCRLEDVFALSATCKILRLRALDRSTLVHTLRHSMANVSSPLRWTMPVTSLREEWLVACNAMQTWLPAGSLVTPMSNVMGLPTTLPLPPLPLFDPAFPVAAFLHAYRDSDSMRARRRRWELIKQWDVLFANYRRDGWERDVFATPGTTWALSVDGDTGTGPTRIKCQCSQPTEE
;
A
#
# COMPACT_ATOMS: atom_id res chain seq x y z
N MET A 1 29.81 6.12 26.05
CA MET A 1 29.52 5.53 27.37
C MET A 1 28.13 6.03 27.74
N ILE A 2 27.01 5.33 27.64
CA ILE A 2 26.70 3.90 27.62
C ILE A 2 25.74 3.66 26.44
N LEU A 3 26.18 2.91 25.43
CA LEU A 3 25.33 2.29 24.42
C LEU A 3 25.82 0.85 24.31
N CYS A 4 25.82 0.18 25.46
CA CYS A 4 26.01 -1.25 25.56
C CYS A 4 24.68 -1.82 26.05
N ILE A 5 24.17 -2.78 25.28
CA ILE A 5 23.14 -3.74 25.67
C ILE A 5 21.72 -3.15 25.71
N PHE A 6 21.10 -2.98 24.54
CA PHE A 6 19.69 -3.35 24.42
C PHE A 6 19.67 -4.85 24.11
N GLN A 7 19.62 -5.68 25.15
CA GLN A 7 19.22 -7.06 24.98
C GLN A 7 17.76 -7.05 24.53
N THR A 8 17.47 -7.75 23.44
CA THR A 8 16.13 -7.92 22.85
C THR A 8 15.08 -8.50 23.81
N ARG A 9 15.46 -8.87 25.04
CA ARG A 9 14.58 -9.36 26.10
C ARG A 9 13.80 -8.26 26.83
N ASP A 10 14.21 -6.99 26.76
CA ASP A 10 13.54 -5.89 27.49
C ASP A 10 12.46 -5.15 26.68
N LEU A 11 12.28 -5.50 25.40
CA LEU A 11 11.12 -5.06 24.60
C LEU A 11 9.84 -5.85 24.93
N CYS A 12 9.91 -6.85 25.82
CA CYS A 12 8.77 -7.64 26.30
C CYS A 12 7.85 -6.89 27.28
N SER A 13 8.09 -5.60 27.55
CA SER A 13 7.27 -4.79 28.47
C SER A 13 6.15 -4.00 27.80
N PHE A 14 5.92 -4.16 26.49
CA PHE A 14 4.60 -3.88 25.89
C PHE A 14 3.63 -5.03 26.20
N ASP A 15 3.41 -5.24 27.49
CA ASP A 15 2.52 -6.25 28.06
C ASP A 15 1.09 -5.73 28.04
N GLY A 16 0.59 -5.55 26.82
CA GLY A 16 -0.82 -5.55 26.50
C GLY A 16 -1.01 -6.66 25.50
N SER A 17 -1.49 -7.81 25.96
CA SER A 17 -1.93 -8.96 25.16
C SER A 17 -2.55 -8.53 23.82
N TYR A 18 -1.71 -8.44 22.78
CA TYR A 18 -2.11 -8.48 21.37
C TYR A 18 -1.81 -9.90 20.88
N VAL A 19 -2.39 -10.90 21.54
CA VAL A 19 -2.67 -12.17 20.87
C VAL A 19 -3.82 -11.88 19.91
N LEU A 20 -3.49 -11.28 18.77
CA LEU A 20 -4.36 -11.28 17.62
C LEU A 20 -4.38 -12.72 17.11
N ASP A 21 -5.38 -13.48 17.56
CA ASP A 21 -5.87 -14.67 16.86
C ASP A 21 -6.46 -14.22 15.51
N THR A 22 -5.59 -13.75 14.61
CA THR A 22 -5.88 -13.54 13.20
C THR A 22 -4.91 -14.41 12.44
N TYR A 23 -5.44 -15.29 11.59
CA TYR A 23 -4.66 -16.20 10.76
C TYR A 23 -3.50 -15.45 10.07
N PRO A 24 -2.24 -15.91 10.18
CA PRO A 24 -1.07 -15.21 9.62
C PRO A 24 -1.05 -15.12 8.08
N GLY A 25 -2.00 -15.74 7.38
CA GLY A 25 -1.94 -15.95 5.93
C GLY A 25 -2.03 -14.69 5.04
N TYR A 26 -2.52 -13.55 5.55
CA TYR A 26 -2.52 -12.30 4.76
C TYR A 26 -1.28 -11.42 4.99
N GLU A 27 -0.58 -11.62 6.10
CA GLU A 27 0.62 -10.86 6.45
C GLU A 27 1.89 -11.46 5.83
N THR A 28 1.82 -12.69 5.34
CA THR A 28 2.96 -13.38 4.72
C THR A 28 2.83 -13.50 3.21
N ASP A 29 1.63 -13.71 2.68
CA ASP A 29 1.49 -14.02 1.25
C ASP A 29 1.94 -12.83 0.36
N CYS A 30 2.61 -13.20 -0.74
CA CYS A 30 3.06 -12.29 -1.78
C CYS A 30 2.34 -12.58 -3.10
N ILE A 31 2.48 -11.67 -4.04
CA ILE A 31 2.04 -11.80 -5.43
C ILE A 31 3.30 -11.82 -6.28
N ALA A 32 3.59 -12.95 -6.90
CA ALA A 32 4.63 -13.11 -7.91
C ALA A 32 4.05 -12.77 -9.29
N ILE A 33 4.79 -11.99 -10.07
CA ILE A 33 4.37 -11.42 -11.35
C ILE A 33 5.47 -11.61 -12.37
N GLY A 34 5.18 -12.36 -13.43
CA GLY A 34 6.11 -12.54 -14.52
C GLY A 34 5.83 -13.78 -15.33
N HIS A 35 6.89 -14.33 -15.91
CA HIS A 35 6.83 -15.57 -16.70
C HIS A 35 7.43 -16.70 -15.88
N PHE A 36 6.71 -17.81 -15.78
CA PHE A 36 7.12 -18.96 -14.97
C PHE A 36 6.96 -20.23 -15.80
N ASP A 37 8.04 -20.96 -15.98
CA ASP A 37 8.11 -22.31 -16.52
C ASP A 37 7.80 -23.34 -15.43
N GLU A 38 7.96 -24.62 -15.75
CA GLU A 38 7.70 -25.70 -14.79
C GLU A 38 8.66 -25.73 -13.60
N GLY A 39 9.87 -25.19 -13.76
CA GLY A 39 10.85 -24.99 -12.69
C GLY A 39 10.58 -23.73 -11.86
N GLY A 40 9.59 -22.91 -12.26
CA GLY A 40 9.25 -21.65 -11.63
C GLY A 40 10.12 -20.47 -12.08
N ASP A 41 11.02 -20.67 -13.03
CA ASP A 41 11.88 -19.62 -13.61
C ASP A 41 11.40 -19.27 -15.03
N TYR A 42 12.13 -18.49 -15.81
CA TYR A 42 11.96 -18.53 -17.26
C TYR A 42 13.31 -18.51 -17.97
N ASP A 43 13.40 -19.26 -19.07
CA ASP A 43 14.59 -19.28 -19.92
C ASP A 43 14.73 -17.95 -20.68
N LEU A 44 15.83 -17.23 -20.46
CA LEU A 44 16.15 -15.99 -21.14
C LEU A 44 16.43 -16.22 -22.64
N CYS A 45 15.79 -15.47 -23.53
CA CYS A 45 16.10 -15.54 -24.95
C CYS A 45 17.36 -14.72 -25.26
N ARG A 46 18.27 -15.29 -26.05
CA ARG A 46 19.41 -14.56 -26.60
C ARG A 46 19.20 -14.37 -28.10
N HIS A 47 19.00 -13.13 -28.52
CA HIS A 47 18.88 -12.77 -29.93
C HIS A 47 20.05 -11.86 -30.31
N HIS A 48 20.87 -12.26 -31.28
CA HIS A 48 22.11 -11.56 -31.68
C HIS A 48 23.04 -11.20 -30.50
N GLY A 49 23.16 -12.10 -29.52
CA GLY A 49 23.99 -11.89 -28.33
C GLY A 49 23.38 -10.96 -27.26
N ARG A 50 22.20 -10.37 -27.52
CA ARG A 50 21.45 -9.59 -26.53
C ARG A 50 20.45 -10.47 -25.78
N ALA A 51 20.41 -10.32 -24.47
CA ALA A 51 19.36 -10.85 -23.62
C ALA A 51 18.06 -10.09 -23.90
N LEU A 52 17.04 -10.78 -24.41
CA LEU A 52 15.71 -10.23 -24.62
C LEU A 52 14.70 -10.96 -23.75
N HIS A 53 13.77 -10.18 -23.22
CA HIS A 53 12.74 -10.66 -22.30
C HIS A 53 11.38 -10.76 -23.00
N PRO A 54 10.49 -11.67 -22.57
CA PRO A 54 9.10 -11.65 -23.02
C PRO A 54 8.43 -10.32 -22.70
N THR A 55 7.45 -9.88 -23.50
CA THR A 55 6.64 -8.70 -23.17
C THR A 55 5.66 -9.02 -22.02
N GLY A 56 4.87 -8.03 -21.64
CA GLY A 56 3.77 -8.15 -20.68
C GLY A 56 2.64 -9.06 -21.16
N ASP A 57 2.64 -9.48 -22.43
CA ASP A 57 1.71 -10.48 -22.97
C ASP A 57 1.92 -11.82 -22.27
N GLY A 58 0.84 -12.41 -21.76
CA GLY A 58 0.91 -13.73 -21.11
C GLY A 58 1.58 -13.73 -19.73
N VAL A 59 1.89 -12.56 -19.15
CA VAL A 59 2.37 -12.46 -17.77
C VAL A 59 1.39 -13.13 -16.82
N VAL A 60 1.93 -14.01 -15.98
CA VAL A 60 1.20 -14.75 -14.97
C VAL A 60 1.32 -14.03 -13.62
N VAL A 61 0.20 -13.95 -12.91
CA VAL A 61 0.12 -13.40 -11.55
C VAL A 61 -0.26 -14.53 -10.62
N ARG A 62 0.63 -14.90 -9.70
CA ARG A 62 0.44 -15.99 -8.74
C ARG A 62 0.49 -15.44 -7.33
N ARG A 63 -0.44 -15.87 -6.47
CA ARG A 63 -0.28 -15.67 -5.03
C ARG A 63 0.66 -16.75 -4.52
N VAL A 64 1.65 -16.37 -3.71
CA VAL A 64 2.74 -17.24 -3.28
C VAL A 64 3.00 -17.08 -1.79
N ASP A 65 3.46 -18.16 -1.16
CA ASP A 65 3.78 -18.21 0.26
C ASP A 65 5.31 -18.07 0.45
N PRO A 66 5.80 -17.12 1.27
CA PRO A 66 7.23 -16.95 1.53
C PRO A 66 7.80 -18.01 2.49
N SER A 67 7.00 -18.93 3.03
CA SER A 67 7.47 -19.99 3.93
C SER A 67 8.36 -21.00 3.18
N GLY A 68 9.64 -20.68 3.07
CA GLY A 68 10.68 -21.54 2.51
C GLY A 68 11.83 -20.70 1.97
N ASP A 69 12.97 -20.71 2.69
CA ASP A 69 14.27 -20.09 2.37
C ASP A 69 14.26 -18.74 1.62
N SER A 70 14.76 -17.71 2.31
CA SER A 70 14.86 -16.33 1.81
C SER A 70 15.71 -16.21 0.54
N ASP A 71 15.11 -15.63 -0.51
CA ASP A 71 15.74 -14.77 -1.55
C ASP A 71 14.74 -14.49 -2.70
N ALA A 72 13.45 -14.35 -2.37
CA ALA A 72 12.34 -14.27 -3.34
C ALA A 72 12.23 -15.51 -4.24
N TYR A 73 12.64 -16.65 -3.71
CA TYR A 73 12.37 -17.99 -4.23
C TYR A 73 11.13 -18.55 -3.54
N PHE A 74 9.97 -18.51 -4.19
CA PHE A 74 8.75 -19.01 -3.58
C PHE A 74 8.51 -20.46 -4.01
N ARG A 75 8.46 -21.40 -3.07
CA ARG A 75 8.22 -22.84 -3.36
C ARG A 75 6.75 -23.21 -3.49
N PHE A 76 5.88 -22.29 -3.10
CA PHE A 76 4.49 -22.59 -2.85
C PHE A 76 3.59 -21.54 -3.50
N VAL A 77 2.68 -22.00 -4.35
CA VAL A 77 1.59 -21.20 -4.91
C VAL A 77 0.35 -21.41 -4.03
N VAL A 78 -0.32 -20.31 -3.71
CA VAL A 78 -1.51 -20.27 -2.87
C VAL A 78 -2.74 -20.02 -3.74
N ASP A 79 -3.71 -20.91 -3.66
CA ASP A 79 -5.03 -20.77 -4.27
C ASP A 79 -6.14 -20.78 -3.23
N PHE A 80 -7.34 -20.41 -3.66
CA PHE A 80 -8.55 -20.53 -2.88
C PHE A 80 -9.56 -21.38 -3.64
N LYS A 81 -9.75 -22.63 -3.21
CA LYS A 81 -10.80 -23.52 -3.74
C LYS A 81 -11.97 -23.48 -2.77
N THR A 82 -13.13 -23.03 -3.25
CA THR A 82 -14.36 -22.90 -2.42
C THR A 82 -14.13 -22.13 -1.11
N GLY A 83 -13.29 -21.08 -1.14
CA GLY A 83 -12.93 -20.28 0.04
C GLY A 83 -11.88 -20.88 0.96
N VAL A 84 -11.42 -22.11 0.70
CA VAL A 84 -10.36 -22.78 1.47
C VAL A 84 -9.01 -22.52 0.82
N ARG A 85 -8.03 -22.08 1.63
CA ARG A 85 -6.64 -21.91 1.21
C ARG A 85 -6.04 -23.26 0.84
N VAL A 86 -5.60 -23.40 -0.41
CA VAL A 86 -4.91 -24.59 -0.92
C VAL A 86 -3.51 -24.17 -1.32
N VAL A 87 -2.51 -24.85 -0.77
CA VAL A 87 -1.10 -24.59 -1.08
C VAL A 87 -0.59 -25.70 -1.99
N ARG A 88 -0.06 -25.33 -3.15
CA ARG A 88 0.55 -26.24 -4.13
C ARG A 88 2.05 -26.05 -4.15
N HIS A 89 2.79 -27.15 -4.23
CA HIS A 89 4.24 -27.10 -4.39
C HIS A 89 4.57 -26.81 -5.87
N GLU A 90 4.72 -25.53 -6.17
CA GLU A 90 5.04 -25.00 -7.49
C GLU A 90 5.97 -23.81 -7.27
N ALA A 91 7.14 -23.86 -7.90
CA ALA A 91 8.14 -22.82 -7.73
C ALA A 91 7.73 -21.53 -8.47
N SER A 92 8.11 -20.39 -7.93
CA SER A 92 7.96 -19.07 -8.54
C SER A 92 9.17 -18.23 -8.13
N LEU A 93 10.09 -18.04 -9.07
CA LEU A 93 11.35 -17.34 -8.84
C LEU A 93 11.18 -15.87 -9.21
N CYS A 94 11.43 -14.99 -8.23
CA CYS A 94 11.47 -13.53 -8.41
C CYS A 94 12.76 -12.96 -7.79
N PRO A 95 13.95 -13.48 -8.13
CA PRO A 95 15.18 -13.26 -7.39
C PRO A 95 15.68 -11.82 -7.54
N THR A 96 16.06 -11.22 -6.42
CA THR A 96 16.56 -9.83 -6.36
C THR A 96 18.08 -9.72 -6.48
N VAL A 97 18.77 -10.86 -6.63
CA VAL A 97 20.22 -10.99 -6.38
C VAL A 97 21.05 -11.22 -7.65
N SER A 98 20.48 -11.74 -8.74
CA SER A 98 21.30 -12.24 -9.85
C SER A 98 21.49 -11.21 -10.99
N GLU A 99 22.69 -11.21 -11.60
CA GLU A 99 23.04 -10.30 -12.71
C GLU A 99 22.27 -10.56 -14.01
N HIS A 100 21.69 -11.75 -14.11
CA HIS A 100 20.86 -12.21 -15.22
C HIS A 100 19.44 -12.55 -14.75
N SER A 101 19.00 -11.94 -13.65
CA SER A 101 17.75 -12.31 -12.99
C SER A 101 16.58 -12.24 -13.95
N PRO A 102 15.67 -13.21 -13.88
CA PRO A 102 14.36 -13.05 -14.48
C PRO A 102 13.76 -11.72 -14.01
N LEU A 103 13.11 -10.98 -14.91
CA LEU A 103 12.40 -9.73 -14.62
C LEU A 103 11.13 -9.95 -13.78
N ASN A 104 10.92 -11.18 -13.32
CA ASN A 104 9.85 -11.55 -12.44
C ASN A 104 9.97 -10.72 -11.15
N THR A 105 8.90 -10.04 -10.80
CA THR A 105 8.82 -9.21 -9.61
C THR A 105 7.83 -9.82 -8.63
N TRP A 106 8.01 -9.52 -7.35
CA TRP A 106 7.03 -9.86 -6.34
C TRP A 106 6.63 -8.61 -5.57
N VAL A 107 5.40 -8.61 -5.07
CA VAL A 107 4.89 -7.56 -4.18
C VAL A 107 4.05 -8.20 -3.09
N HIS A 108 4.05 -7.64 -1.89
CA HIS A 108 3.17 -8.11 -0.82
C HIS A 108 1.69 -8.02 -1.23
N VAL A 109 0.84 -8.98 -0.85
CA VAL A 109 -0.59 -9.03 -1.24
C VAL A 109 -1.34 -7.74 -0.93
N ALA A 110 -1.19 -7.20 0.27
CA ALA A 110 -1.82 -5.91 0.62
C ALA A 110 -1.37 -4.75 -0.28
N CYS A 111 -0.08 -4.71 -0.67
CA CYS A 111 0.43 -3.68 -1.58
C CYS A 111 -0.14 -3.83 -2.99
N TRP A 112 -0.30 -5.07 -3.47
CA TRP A 112 -0.97 -5.36 -4.73
C TRP A 112 -2.44 -4.90 -4.73
N ALA A 113 -3.18 -5.21 -3.67
CA ALA A 113 -4.58 -4.79 -3.55
C ALA A 113 -4.72 -3.26 -3.47
N TYR A 114 -3.83 -2.58 -2.75
CA TYR A 114 -3.78 -1.11 -2.76
C TYR A 114 -3.44 -0.55 -4.13
N LEU A 115 -2.48 -1.15 -4.85
CA LEU A 115 -2.15 -0.74 -6.21
C LEU A 115 -3.38 -0.87 -7.12
N GLN A 116 -4.09 -2.02 -7.08
CA GLN A 116 -5.31 -2.23 -7.86
C GLN A 116 -6.41 -1.22 -7.55
N GLU A 117 -6.61 -0.88 -6.27
CA GLU A 117 -7.71 -0.02 -5.82
C GLU A 117 -7.41 1.48 -5.98
N TRP A 118 -6.14 1.89 -5.87
CA TRP A 118 -5.75 3.30 -5.80
C TRP A 118 -5.00 3.81 -7.04
N LEU A 119 -4.55 2.93 -7.94
CA LEU A 119 -3.97 3.37 -9.21
C LEU A 119 -5.04 4.09 -10.05
N ALA A 120 -4.77 5.35 -10.36
CA ALA A 120 -5.68 6.29 -11.00
C ALA A 120 -5.13 6.80 -12.34
N CYS A 121 -4.46 5.94 -13.11
CA CYS A 121 -3.87 6.36 -14.39
C CYS A 121 -4.98 6.54 -15.45
N PRO A 122 -5.19 7.76 -15.98
CA PRO A 122 -6.32 8.06 -16.88
C PRO A 122 -6.13 7.54 -18.30
N LEU A 123 -4.90 7.20 -18.68
CA LEU A 123 -4.59 6.65 -20.00
C LEU A 123 -5.05 5.19 -20.08
N ARG A 124 -5.48 4.73 -21.25
CA ARG A 124 -5.84 3.31 -21.44
C ARG A 124 -4.59 2.42 -21.29
N PRO A 125 -4.74 1.19 -20.79
CA PRO A 125 -3.64 0.21 -20.81
C PRO A 125 -3.07 0.06 -22.22
N ARG A 126 -1.76 -0.14 -22.33
CA ARG A 126 -1.14 -0.39 -23.63
C ARG A 126 -1.65 -1.70 -24.22
N VAL A 127 -1.71 -1.74 -25.54
CA VAL A 127 -2.03 -2.96 -26.28
C VAL A 127 -0.76 -3.78 -26.43
N GLY A 128 -0.79 -5.01 -25.93
CA GLY A 128 0.27 -5.98 -26.09
C GLY A 128 0.35 -6.48 -27.54
N ARG A 129 1.33 -7.34 -27.80
CA ARG A 129 1.55 -7.96 -29.12
C ARG A 129 0.40 -8.82 -29.59
N SER A 130 -0.32 -9.41 -28.64
CA SER A 130 -1.54 -10.17 -28.91
C SER A 130 -2.67 -9.31 -29.49
N GLY A 131 -2.51 -7.99 -29.55
CA GLY A 131 -3.56 -7.05 -29.93
C GLY A 131 -4.56 -6.78 -28.81
N THR A 132 -4.34 -7.34 -27.62
CA THR A 132 -5.19 -7.16 -26.44
C THR A 132 -4.58 -6.15 -25.46
N PRO A 133 -5.39 -5.36 -24.73
CA PRO A 133 -4.88 -4.52 -23.66
C PRO A 133 -4.17 -5.35 -22.59
N LEU A 134 -2.97 -4.92 -22.19
CA LEU A 134 -2.21 -5.57 -21.13
C LEU A 134 -2.98 -5.52 -19.81
N SER A 135 -2.84 -6.59 -19.03
CA SER A 135 -3.32 -6.63 -17.65
C SER A 135 -2.47 -5.71 -16.77
N LEU A 136 -2.98 -5.36 -15.58
CA LEU A 136 -2.17 -4.62 -14.59
C LEU A 136 -0.86 -5.35 -14.27
N GLY A 137 -0.86 -6.68 -14.22
CA GLY A 137 0.35 -7.47 -13.99
C GLY A 137 1.33 -7.36 -15.16
N GLY A 138 0.83 -7.43 -16.39
CA GLY A 138 1.63 -7.24 -17.60
C GLY A 138 2.24 -5.84 -17.70
N GLU A 139 1.45 -4.79 -17.43
CA GLU A 139 1.97 -3.43 -17.39
C GLU A 139 2.95 -3.23 -16.24
N LEU A 140 2.68 -3.74 -15.03
CA LEU A 140 3.62 -3.62 -13.91
C LEU A 140 4.95 -4.30 -14.23
N TYR A 141 4.92 -5.50 -14.81
CA TYR A 141 6.09 -6.23 -15.28
C TYR A 141 6.89 -5.40 -16.30
N GLU A 142 6.22 -4.81 -17.30
CA GLU A 142 6.91 -3.98 -18.29
C GLU A 142 7.45 -2.67 -17.68
N VAL A 143 6.67 -2.03 -16.82
CA VAL A 143 7.02 -0.79 -16.13
C VAL A 143 8.21 -0.98 -15.22
N THR A 144 8.32 -2.09 -14.47
CA THR A 144 9.46 -2.34 -13.57
C THR A 144 10.73 -2.66 -14.35
N ALA A 145 10.62 -3.42 -15.43
CA ALA A 145 11.77 -3.90 -16.17
C ALA A 145 12.34 -2.90 -17.19
N SER A 146 11.53 -2.00 -17.74
CA SER A 146 11.96 -1.07 -18.79
C SER A 146 12.65 0.21 -18.31
N ARG A 147 12.84 0.42 -17.01
CA ARG A 147 13.36 1.69 -16.47
C ARG A 147 14.86 1.88 -16.66
N HIS A 148 15.27 3.13 -16.87
CA HIS A 148 16.69 3.49 -16.91
C HIS A 148 17.44 3.15 -15.62
N GLN A 149 16.83 3.44 -14.47
CA GLN A 149 17.31 2.97 -13.18
C GLN A 149 16.71 1.58 -12.93
N PRO A 150 17.48 0.48 -13.01
CA PRO A 150 16.96 -0.85 -12.76
C PRO A 150 16.65 -1.06 -11.26
N GLN A 151 15.95 -2.15 -10.95
CA GLN A 151 15.72 -2.60 -9.58
C GLN A 151 17.05 -2.68 -8.80
N GLU A 152 17.09 -2.15 -7.58
CA GLU A 152 18.31 -2.27 -6.77
C GLU A 152 18.52 -3.72 -6.34
N ARG A 153 19.69 -4.28 -6.71
CA ARG A 153 20.10 -5.63 -6.32
C ARG A 153 20.07 -5.78 -4.79
N TYR A 154 19.69 -6.97 -4.31
CA TYR A 154 19.64 -7.36 -2.89
C TYR A 154 18.58 -6.66 -2.02
N ARG A 155 17.84 -5.69 -2.58
CA ARG A 155 16.91 -4.86 -1.78
C ARG A 155 15.46 -5.07 -2.14
N GLY A 156 15.20 -5.56 -3.36
CA GLY A 156 13.84 -5.75 -3.87
C GLY A 156 13.06 -4.45 -4.05
N SER A 157 13.69 -3.28 -3.90
CA SER A 157 13.04 -1.99 -4.10
C SER A 157 12.72 -1.80 -5.57
N LEU A 158 11.49 -1.40 -5.85
CA LEU A 158 11.04 -1.16 -7.21
C LEU A 158 11.67 0.14 -7.74
N PRO A 159 12.02 0.20 -9.03
CA PRO A 159 12.77 1.32 -9.59
C PRO A 159 11.97 2.62 -9.64
N CYS A 160 12.68 3.74 -9.61
CA CYS A 160 12.13 5.09 -9.78
C CYS A 160 11.05 5.50 -8.75
N ILE A 161 11.06 4.86 -7.57
CA ILE A 161 10.17 5.20 -6.44
C ILE A 161 11.00 5.82 -5.32
N ASP A 162 10.60 7.01 -4.87
CA ASP A 162 11.12 7.62 -3.65
C ASP A 162 10.43 6.99 -2.43
N TYR A 163 11.17 6.14 -1.73
CA TYR A 163 10.73 5.53 -0.48
C TYR A 163 10.86 6.46 0.74
N GLY A 164 10.99 7.78 0.51
CA GLY A 164 11.17 8.80 1.53
C GLY A 164 12.56 8.75 2.13
N GLY A 165 13.59 8.51 1.31
CA GLY A 165 15.00 8.26 1.66
C GLY A 165 15.24 6.98 2.48
N THR A 166 14.24 6.10 2.61
CA THR A 166 14.37 4.81 3.31
C THR A 166 15.53 4.00 2.75
N LEU A 167 15.69 3.96 1.42
CA LEU A 167 16.79 3.27 0.75
C LEU A 167 18.17 3.86 1.09
N ASP A 168 18.25 5.20 1.19
CA ASP A 168 19.49 5.91 1.52
C ASP A 168 19.96 5.58 2.94
N ALA A 169 19.01 5.48 3.88
CA ALA A 169 19.30 5.16 5.28
C ALA A 169 19.85 3.74 5.49
N TYR A 170 19.69 2.85 4.50
CA TYR A 170 20.18 1.48 4.53
C TYR A 170 21.35 1.24 3.56
N MET A 171 21.93 2.30 2.96
CA MET A 171 23.14 2.19 2.13
C MET A 171 24.29 1.52 2.88
N GLY A 172 24.74 0.37 2.38
CA GLY A 172 25.88 -0.38 2.91
C GLY A 172 25.55 -1.52 3.88
N THR A 173 24.30 -1.69 4.31
CA THR A 173 23.91 -2.77 5.23
C THR A 173 22.98 -3.78 4.56
N ARG A 174 23.29 -5.08 4.67
CA ARG A 174 22.45 -6.17 4.15
C ARG A 174 21.17 -6.39 4.97
N TYR A 175 21.13 -5.87 6.20
CA TYR A 175 20.03 -6.07 7.14
C TYR A 175 19.58 -4.75 7.77
N GLN A 176 18.33 -4.74 8.21
CA GLN A 176 17.63 -3.61 8.81
C GLN A 176 17.85 -3.54 10.33
N ASP A 177 19.08 -3.80 10.79
CA ASP A 177 19.39 -3.96 12.22
C ASP A 177 19.64 -2.62 12.94
N TYR A 178 19.47 -1.50 12.24
CA TYR A 178 19.75 -0.17 12.76
C TYR A 178 18.50 0.71 12.74
N ILE A 179 18.31 1.41 13.86
CA ILE A 179 17.37 2.51 13.97
C ILE A 179 17.76 3.56 12.94
N VAL A 180 16.83 3.93 12.05
CA VAL A 180 17.02 5.03 11.09
C VAL A 180 17.47 6.25 11.90
N GLY A 181 18.68 6.74 11.59
CA GLY A 181 19.23 7.92 12.24
C GLY A 181 18.23 9.09 12.19
N LEU A 182 18.23 9.93 13.22
CA LEU A 182 17.35 11.11 13.31
C LEU A 182 17.48 11.91 12.02
N ARG A 183 16.43 11.91 11.19
CA ARG A 183 16.42 12.70 9.96
C ARG A 183 16.17 14.17 10.31
N LYS A 184 16.49 15.06 9.36
CA LYS A 184 16.31 16.51 9.53
C LYS A 184 14.91 16.82 10.08
N GLY A 185 14.87 17.55 11.21
CA GLY A 185 13.64 18.04 11.84
C GLY A 185 13.19 17.24 13.07
N VAL A 186 13.96 17.31 14.16
CA VAL A 186 13.65 16.72 15.48
C VAL A 186 12.51 17.46 16.22
N LYS A 187 11.38 17.66 15.54
CA LYS A 187 10.26 18.45 16.06
C LYS A 187 9.68 17.80 17.30
N HIS A 188 9.50 16.48 17.30
CA HIS A 188 8.81 15.79 18.38
C HIS A 188 9.69 15.69 19.62
N ILE A 189 10.99 15.42 19.47
CA ILE A 189 11.94 15.41 20.58
C ILE A 189 12.07 16.82 21.18
N VAL A 190 12.20 17.86 20.35
CA VAL A 190 12.29 19.25 20.84
C VAL A 190 11.03 19.64 21.60
N GLN A 191 9.85 19.31 21.08
CA GLN A 191 8.59 19.57 21.76
C GLN A 191 8.53 18.83 23.11
N ALA A 192 8.82 17.53 23.13
CA ALA A 192 8.81 16.73 24.35
C ALA A 192 9.79 17.27 25.40
N LEU A 193 10.98 17.70 24.97
CA LEU A 193 11.96 18.32 25.86
C LEU A 193 11.47 19.68 26.41
N THR A 194 10.78 20.46 25.58
CA THR A 194 10.16 21.74 26.00
C THR A 194 9.05 21.49 27.03
N ASP A 195 8.28 20.42 26.85
CA ASP A 195 7.21 19.98 27.75
C ASP A 195 7.73 19.29 29.03
N GLY A 196 9.05 19.27 29.24
CA GLY A 196 9.68 18.70 30.44
C GLY A 196 9.84 17.18 30.41
N ILE A 197 9.49 16.50 29.32
CA ILE A 197 9.64 15.04 29.17
C ILE A 197 11.13 14.68 29.07
N ARG A 198 11.59 13.67 29.82
CA ARG A 198 13.00 13.26 29.91
C ARG A 198 13.12 11.73 29.99
N GLY A 199 14.35 11.22 29.84
CA GLY A 199 14.65 9.80 30.05
C GLY A 199 13.89 8.88 29.11
N ILE A 200 13.36 7.78 29.64
CA ILE A 200 12.63 6.76 28.86
C ILE A 200 11.34 7.32 28.24
N ASP A 201 10.74 8.36 28.82
CA ASP A 201 9.52 8.97 28.33
C ASP A 201 9.72 9.74 27.02
N LEU A 202 10.98 9.98 26.60
CA LEU A 202 11.30 10.52 25.27
C LEU A 202 11.21 9.48 24.16
N VAL A 203 11.16 8.18 24.46
CA VAL A 203 11.15 7.10 23.46
C VAL A 203 10.04 7.32 22.42
N PRO A 204 8.77 7.63 22.76
CA PRO A 204 7.75 7.89 21.75
C PRO A 204 8.08 9.05 20.81
N ALA A 205 8.71 10.12 21.31
CA ALA A 205 9.12 11.26 20.50
C ALA A 205 10.27 10.89 19.56
N ILE A 206 11.24 10.11 20.06
CA ILE A 206 12.35 9.56 19.26
C ILE A 206 11.81 8.67 18.15
N LEU A 207 10.90 7.74 18.47
CA LEU A 207 10.31 6.84 17.48
C LEU A 207 9.56 7.61 16.38
N LYS A 208 8.86 8.70 16.73
CA LYS A 208 8.18 9.59 15.77
C LYS A 208 9.17 10.31 14.86
N ASP A 209 10.20 10.96 15.41
CA ASP A 209 11.21 11.69 14.62
C ASP A 209 12.06 10.74 13.75
N SER A 210 12.31 9.51 14.21
CA SER A 210 12.96 8.42 13.44
C SER A 210 12.03 7.71 12.45
N ARG A 211 10.76 8.13 12.34
CA ARG A 211 9.75 7.58 11.41
C ARG A 211 9.50 6.08 11.54
N PHE A 212 9.56 5.52 12.75
CA PHE A 212 9.23 4.10 12.98
C PHE A 212 7.82 3.72 12.55
N TRP A 213 6.91 4.70 12.54
CA TRP A 213 5.56 4.55 12.01
C TRP A 213 5.52 3.97 10.59
N MET A 214 6.56 4.16 9.76
CA MET A 214 6.61 3.59 8.40
C MET A 214 6.58 2.06 8.36
N TRP A 215 6.96 1.41 9.46
CA TRP A 215 6.98 -0.05 9.64
C TRP A 215 5.74 -0.57 10.36
N THR A 216 4.85 0.32 10.79
CA THR A 216 3.59 -0.09 11.38
C THR A 216 2.65 -0.65 10.32
N ARG A 217 1.86 -1.64 10.73
CA ARG A 217 0.76 -2.20 9.96
C ARG A 217 -0.21 -1.08 9.53
N PRO A 218 -0.66 -1.01 8.27
CA PRO A 218 -1.50 0.08 7.75
C PRO A 218 -3.01 -0.15 7.96
N ASP A 219 -3.38 -1.25 8.60
CA ASP A 219 -4.74 -1.77 8.77
C ASP A 219 -5.22 -1.70 10.23
N ILE A 220 -4.48 -1.01 11.10
CA ILE A 220 -4.86 -0.79 12.49
C ILE A 220 -5.63 0.53 12.61
N TRP A 221 -6.96 0.43 12.51
CA TRP A 221 -7.85 1.57 12.52
C TRP A 221 -8.01 2.18 13.94
N PRO A 222 -8.13 3.52 14.07
CA PRO A 222 -8.32 4.16 15.37
C PRO A 222 -9.60 3.68 16.06
N ARG A 223 -9.48 3.31 17.32
CA ARG A 223 -10.61 3.01 18.20
C ARG A 223 -10.94 4.22 19.06
N ALA A 224 -12.17 4.30 19.55
CA ALA A 224 -12.54 5.35 20.48
C ALA A 224 -11.65 5.26 21.72
N PRO A 225 -11.17 6.39 22.26
CA PRO A 225 -10.40 6.38 23.50
C PRO A 225 -11.25 5.72 24.59
N HIS A 226 -10.65 4.80 25.33
CA HIS A 226 -11.31 4.22 26.50
C HIS A 226 -11.77 5.36 27.41
N THR A 227 -12.98 5.26 27.93
CA THR A 227 -13.74 6.28 28.69
C THR A 227 -13.07 6.80 29.98
N GLY A 228 -11.77 6.56 30.18
CA GLY A 228 -10.94 7.21 31.17
C GLY A 228 -10.22 8.42 30.59
N THR A 229 -10.70 9.63 30.92
CA THR A 229 -9.91 10.88 30.98
C THR A 229 -9.48 11.60 29.70
N GLN A 230 -10.12 11.40 28.55
CA GLN A 230 -10.17 12.48 27.53
C GLN A 230 -11.56 12.57 26.95
N GLU A 231 -12.29 13.62 27.32
CA GLU A 231 -13.46 14.03 26.55
C GLU A 231 -13.04 14.22 25.09
N PRO A 232 -13.88 13.80 24.13
CA PRO A 232 -13.67 14.15 22.72
C PRO A 232 -13.61 15.67 22.68
N CYS A 233 -12.44 16.20 22.26
CA CYS A 233 -12.11 17.62 22.18
C CYS A 233 -13.38 18.47 22.01
N SER A 234 -13.96 18.91 23.14
CA SER A 234 -15.15 19.75 23.13
C SER A 234 -14.79 20.88 22.18
N LEU A 235 -15.60 21.09 21.14
CA LEU A 235 -15.45 22.24 20.26
C LEU A 235 -15.51 23.46 21.18
N LEU A 236 -14.33 23.91 21.64
CA LEU A 236 -14.17 24.89 22.70
C LEU A 236 -15.10 26.05 22.42
N ASN A 237 -15.82 26.52 23.44
CA ASN A 237 -16.66 27.69 23.36
C ASN A 237 -15.81 28.89 22.91
N PHE A 238 -15.80 29.17 21.61
CA PHE A 238 -15.05 30.28 21.05
C PHE A 238 -15.70 31.60 21.45
N SER A 239 -14.93 32.46 22.11
CA SER A 239 -15.28 33.86 22.36
C SER A 239 -15.77 34.52 21.07
N SER A 240 -16.95 35.13 21.13
CA SER A 240 -17.65 35.77 20.01
C SER A 240 -16.96 37.05 19.49
N SER A 241 -15.80 37.42 20.03
CA SER A 241 -15.17 38.73 19.85
C SER A 241 -14.08 38.80 18.77
N ALA A 242 -13.67 37.69 18.16
CA ALA A 242 -12.63 37.72 17.13
C ALA A 242 -13.20 38.22 15.78
N PRO A 243 -12.58 39.22 15.12
CA PRO A 243 -13.00 39.69 13.81
C PRO A 243 -12.89 38.56 12.79
N GLN A 244 -13.97 38.34 12.03
CA GLN A 244 -14.00 37.26 11.05
C GLN A 244 -13.39 37.71 9.72
N PRO A 245 -12.47 36.91 9.14
CA PRO A 245 -11.90 37.24 7.85
C PRO A 245 -12.99 37.16 6.76
N HIS A 246 -13.11 38.21 5.96
CA HIS A 246 -13.93 38.26 4.73
C HIS A 246 -13.29 37.45 3.58
N ALA A 247 -12.80 36.26 3.86
CA ALA A 247 -12.23 35.40 2.83
C ALA A 247 -13.36 34.85 1.94
N ALA A 248 -13.18 34.90 0.62
CA ALA A 248 -14.18 34.43 -0.34
C ALA A 248 -14.65 32.99 -0.08
N ILE A 249 -13.74 32.14 0.42
CA ILE A 249 -14.01 30.75 0.81
C ILE A 249 -15.09 30.62 1.90
N CYS A 250 -15.21 31.60 2.80
CA CYS A 250 -16.24 31.61 3.84
C CYS A 250 -17.66 31.76 3.27
N ASN A 251 -17.78 32.34 2.06
CA ASN A 251 -19.05 32.67 1.41
C ASN A 251 -19.45 31.67 0.32
N LEU A 252 -18.68 30.58 0.13
CA LEU A 252 -19.04 29.57 -0.85
C LEU A 252 -20.38 28.92 -0.51
N PRO A 253 -21.19 28.53 -1.52
CA PRO A 253 -22.37 27.68 -1.32
C PRO A 253 -22.04 26.40 -0.55
N ASN A 254 -23.03 25.84 0.15
CA ASN A 254 -22.85 24.64 0.97
C ASN A 254 -22.58 23.39 0.14
N GLU A 255 -22.90 23.42 -1.15
CA GLU A 255 -22.68 22.36 -2.12
C GLU A 255 -21.23 22.38 -2.63
N LEU A 256 -20.70 23.59 -2.92
CA LEU A 256 -19.35 23.73 -3.48
C LEU A 256 -18.24 23.52 -2.46
N PHE A 257 -18.50 23.82 -1.18
CA PHE A 257 -17.47 23.72 -0.16
C PHE A 257 -16.98 22.28 0.07
N PRO A 258 -17.86 21.27 0.30
CA PRO A 258 -17.45 19.86 0.32
C PRO A 258 -16.75 19.39 -0.96
N GLU A 259 -17.21 19.84 -2.14
CA GLU A 259 -16.61 19.51 -3.42
C GLU A 259 -15.19 20.06 -3.58
N LEU A 260 -14.84 21.16 -2.90
CA LEU A 260 -13.46 21.63 -2.85
C LEU A 260 -12.63 20.82 -1.85
N LEU A 261 -13.20 20.51 -0.68
CA LEU A 261 -12.49 19.77 0.37
C LEU A 261 -12.02 18.38 -0.07
N GLN A 262 -12.71 17.72 -1.02
CA GLN A 262 -12.26 16.42 -1.54
C GLN A 262 -10.92 16.49 -2.28
N HIS A 263 -10.47 17.69 -2.65
CA HIS A 263 -9.18 17.95 -3.31
C HIS A 263 -8.09 18.39 -2.33
N CYS A 264 -8.44 18.59 -1.05
CA CYS A 264 -7.51 18.94 0.00
C CYS A 264 -6.96 17.68 0.69
N ARG A 265 -5.75 17.76 1.24
CA ARG A 265 -5.26 16.73 2.16
C ARG A 265 -5.98 16.86 3.49
N LEU A 266 -6.03 15.78 4.26
CA LEU A 266 -6.68 15.78 5.57
C LEU A 266 -6.09 16.85 6.50
N GLU A 267 -4.77 17.05 6.46
CA GLU A 267 -4.10 18.08 7.26
C GLU A 267 -4.50 19.50 6.83
N ASP A 268 -4.72 19.71 5.54
CA ASP A 268 -5.14 21.01 4.99
C ASP A 268 -6.58 21.33 5.40
N VAL A 269 -7.47 20.32 5.47
CA VAL A 269 -8.82 20.48 6.01
C VAL A 269 -8.76 20.94 7.48
N PHE A 270 -7.89 20.32 8.28
CA PHE A 270 -7.70 20.74 9.67
C PHE A 270 -7.05 22.12 9.80
N ALA A 271 -6.04 22.43 8.98
CA ALA A 271 -5.42 23.75 8.94
C ALA A 271 -6.42 24.83 8.54
N LEU A 272 -7.27 24.56 7.54
CA LEU A 272 -8.35 25.43 7.11
C LEU A 272 -9.34 25.69 8.25
N SER A 273 -9.75 24.64 8.96
CA SER A 273 -10.63 24.76 10.13
C SER A 273 -10.01 25.53 11.30
N ALA A 274 -8.68 25.65 11.37
CA ALA A 274 -7.99 26.42 12.39
C ALA A 274 -7.87 27.92 12.06
N THR A 275 -8.19 28.34 10.83
CA THR A 275 -7.98 29.74 10.39
C THR A 275 -9.02 30.72 10.94
N CYS A 276 -10.31 30.33 10.98
CA CYS A 276 -11.36 31.18 11.50
C CYS A 276 -12.59 30.37 11.99
N LYS A 277 -13.45 31.02 12.77
CA LYS A 277 -14.65 30.38 13.35
C LYS A 277 -15.62 29.85 12.29
N ILE A 278 -15.88 30.59 11.21
CA ILE A 278 -16.77 30.13 10.12
C ILE A 278 -16.22 28.84 9.52
N LEU A 279 -14.95 28.86 9.10
CA LEU A 279 -14.34 27.71 8.44
C LEU A 279 -14.22 26.52 9.39
N ARG A 280 -14.01 26.75 10.68
CA ARG A 280 -14.07 25.68 11.68
C ARG A 280 -15.42 24.99 11.69
N LEU A 281 -16.49 25.78 11.81
CA LEU A 281 -17.85 25.27 11.88
C LEU A 281 -18.27 24.59 10.58
N ARG A 282 -17.89 25.14 9.43
CA ARG A 282 -18.23 24.57 8.11
C ARG A 282 -17.39 23.34 7.78
N ALA A 283 -16.06 23.41 7.91
CA ALA A 283 -15.15 22.32 7.51
C ALA A 283 -15.25 21.10 8.42
N LEU A 284 -15.58 21.30 9.70
CA LEU A 284 -15.76 20.20 10.65
C LEU A 284 -17.23 19.84 10.88
N ASP A 285 -18.15 20.47 10.15
CA ASP A 285 -19.55 20.05 10.15
C ASP A 285 -19.65 18.61 9.63
N ARG A 286 -20.51 17.82 10.29
CA ARG A 286 -20.69 16.41 9.97
C ARG A 286 -21.17 16.22 8.53
N SER A 287 -22.17 16.99 8.10
CA SER A 287 -22.74 16.82 6.75
C SER A 287 -21.71 17.14 5.68
N THR A 288 -20.92 18.19 5.90
CA THR A 288 -19.79 18.59 5.04
C THR A 288 -18.75 17.48 4.96
N LEU A 289 -18.28 16.95 6.10
CA LEU A 289 -17.26 15.90 6.13
C LEU A 289 -17.75 14.59 5.51
N VAL A 290 -18.97 14.15 5.83
CA VAL A 290 -19.57 12.93 5.24
C VAL A 290 -19.69 13.07 3.73
N HIS A 291 -20.16 14.22 3.25
CA HIS A 291 -20.28 14.48 1.82
C HIS A 291 -18.90 14.48 1.15
N THR A 292 -17.92 15.17 1.73
CA THR A 292 -16.53 15.19 1.26
C THR A 292 -15.94 13.79 1.15
N LEU A 293 -16.13 12.95 2.18
CA LEU A 293 -15.64 11.57 2.21
C LEU A 293 -16.34 10.69 1.17
N ARG A 294 -17.66 10.80 1.00
CA ARG A 294 -18.39 10.08 -0.07
C ARG A 294 -17.89 10.45 -1.45
N HIS A 295 -17.68 11.74 -1.71
CA HIS A 295 -17.10 12.20 -2.98
C HIS A 295 -15.68 11.68 -3.18
N SER A 296 -14.86 11.64 -2.13
CA SER A 296 -13.51 11.07 -2.19
C SER A 296 -13.50 9.57 -2.52
N MET A 297 -14.51 8.81 -2.10
CA MET A 297 -14.64 7.39 -2.48
C MET A 297 -14.89 7.22 -3.97
N ALA A 298 -15.75 8.07 -4.55
CA ALA A 298 -16.06 8.03 -5.98
C ALA A 298 -14.89 8.52 -6.85
N ASN A 299 -14.04 9.40 -6.31
CA ASN A 299 -12.93 10.01 -7.05
C ASN A 299 -11.59 9.34 -6.72
N VAL A 300 -11.07 8.51 -7.65
CA VAL A 300 -9.76 7.82 -7.51
C VAL A 300 -8.58 8.78 -7.32
N SER A 301 -8.72 10.02 -7.80
CA SER A 301 -7.69 11.06 -7.68
C SER A 301 -7.78 11.86 -6.38
N SER A 302 -8.80 11.65 -5.55
CA SER A 302 -8.95 12.40 -4.31
C SER A 302 -7.80 12.10 -3.33
N PRO A 303 -7.13 13.13 -2.75
CA PRO A 303 -6.15 12.97 -1.69
C PRO A 303 -6.71 12.40 -0.39
N LEU A 304 -8.04 12.25 -0.27
CA LEU A 304 -8.71 11.64 0.88
C LEU A 304 -9.08 10.18 0.65
N ARG A 305 -8.95 9.63 -0.57
CA ARG A 305 -9.37 8.25 -0.86
C ARG A 305 -8.72 7.21 0.06
N TRP A 306 -7.47 7.43 0.47
CA TRP A 306 -6.75 6.52 1.37
C TRP A 306 -7.35 6.45 2.78
N THR A 307 -8.20 7.42 3.17
CA THR A 307 -8.87 7.39 4.48
C THR A 307 -9.99 6.34 4.56
N MET A 308 -10.31 5.72 3.43
CA MET A 308 -11.37 4.74 3.30
C MET A 308 -10.78 3.31 3.26
N PRO A 309 -11.46 2.31 3.84
CA PRO A 309 -11.04 0.93 3.72
C PRO A 309 -11.17 0.44 2.28
N VAL A 310 -10.28 -0.47 1.90
CA VAL A 310 -10.25 -1.04 0.54
C VAL A 310 -11.24 -2.18 0.42
N THR A 311 -12.18 -2.07 -0.52
CA THR A 311 -13.28 -3.03 -0.72
C THR A 311 -12.79 -4.42 -1.14
N SER A 312 -11.69 -4.50 -1.88
CA SER A 312 -11.08 -5.78 -2.27
C SER A 312 -10.38 -6.49 -1.11
N LEU A 313 -10.08 -5.79 -0.01
CA LEU A 313 -9.51 -6.32 1.22
C LEU A 313 -10.62 -6.47 2.28
N ARG A 314 -11.42 -7.53 2.16
CA ARG A 314 -12.55 -7.79 3.06
C ARG A 314 -12.15 -7.72 4.53
N GLU A 315 -11.03 -8.30 4.92
CA GLU A 315 -10.58 -8.33 6.31
C GLU A 315 -10.25 -6.94 6.83
N GLU A 316 -9.54 -6.13 6.03
CA GLU A 316 -9.30 -4.73 6.34
C GLU A 316 -10.62 -3.97 6.52
N TRP A 317 -11.58 -4.19 5.62
CA TRP A 317 -12.91 -3.58 5.71
C TRP A 317 -13.62 -3.95 7.03
N LEU A 318 -13.60 -5.22 7.40
CA LEU A 318 -14.22 -5.70 8.64
C LEU A 318 -13.51 -5.16 9.88
N VAL A 319 -12.17 -5.10 9.87
CA VAL A 319 -11.36 -4.48 10.94
C VAL A 319 -11.68 -2.99 11.06
N ALA A 320 -11.82 -2.28 9.94
CA ALA A 320 -12.22 -0.88 9.91
C ALA A 320 -13.61 -0.69 10.52
N CYS A 321 -14.60 -1.48 10.09
CA CYS A 321 -15.95 -1.43 10.65
C CYS A 321 -15.95 -1.70 12.16
N ASN A 322 -15.22 -2.72 12.62
CA ASN A 322 -15.12 -3.04 14.05
C ASN A 322 -14.52 -1.87 14.85
N ALA A 323 -13.39 -1.33 14.39
CA ALA A 323 -12.76 -0.18 15.04
C ALA A 323 -13.68 1.05 15.06
N MET A 324 -14.34 1.36 13.94
CA MET A 324 -15.30 2.46 13.85
C MET A 324 -16.51 2.24 14.77
N GLN A 325 -16.98 1.00 14.93
CA GLN A 325 -18.11 0.70 15.81
C GLN A 325 -17.88 1.13 17.27
N THR A 326 -16.61 1.12 17.73
CA THR A 326 -16.26 1.60 19.08
C THR A 326 -16.54 3.08 19.31
N TRP A 327 -16.70 3.87 18.25
CA TRP A 327 -17.02 5.30 18.30
C TRP A 327 -18.51 5.60 18.36
N LEU A 328 -19.37 4.60 18.17
CA LEU A 328 -20.81 4.78 18.26
C LEU A 328 -21.30 4.66 19.72
N PRO A 329 -22.40 5.36 20.10
CA PRO A 329 -22.98 5.22 21.43
C PRO A 329 -23.38 3.77 21.75
N ALA A 330 -23.23 3.37 23.01
CA ALA A 330 -23.69 2.09 23.53
C ALA A 330 -25.22 1.99 23.38
N GLY A 331 -25.69 1.38 22.30
CA GLY A 331 -27.11 1.35 21.91
C GLY A 331 -27.31 1.33 20.40
N SER A 332 -26.37 1.91 19.63
CA SER A 332 -26.27 1.72 18.18
C SER A 332 -25.64 0.37 17.88
N LEU A 333 -26.27 -0.73 18.29
CA LEU A 333 -25.78 -2.08 18.01
C LEU A 333 -26.10 -2.47 16.57
N VAL A 334 -25.17 -2.17 15.65
CA VAL A 334 -24.88 -3.14 14.60
C VAL A 334 -24.16 -4.28 15.32
N THR A 335 -24.77 -5.46 15.35
CA THR A 335 -24.27 -6.63 16.07
C THR A 335 -22.75 -6.74 15.88
N PRO A 336 -21.95 -6.65 16.95
CA PRO A 336 -20.50 -6.78 16.81
C PRO A 336 -20.24 -8.10 16.11
N MET A 337 -19.53 -8.05 14.98
CA MET A 337 -19.16 -9.24 14.22
C MET A 337 -18.10 -9.99 15.02
N SER A 338 -18.52 -10.64 16.11
CA SER A 338 -17.62 -11.32 17.06
C SER A 338 -17.02 -12.62 16.52
N ASN A 339 -17.28 -12.97 15.26
CA ASN A 339 -16.59 -14.06 14.55
C ASN A 339 -16.26 -13.62 13.12
N VAL A 340 -15.23 -12.77 12.97
CA VAL A 340 -14.67 -12.37 11.67
C VAL A 340 -14.03 -13.58 10.94
N MET A 341 -13.64 -14.62 11.67
CA MET A 341 -12.75 -15.71 11.22
C MET A 341 -13.39 -16.86 10.41
N GLY A 342 -14.60 -16.69 9.86
CA GLY A 342 -15.21 -17.76 9.07
C GLY A 342 -16.36 -17.35 8.17
N LEU A 343 -16.59 -16.05 7.96
CA LEU A 343 -17.62 -15.64 7.01
C LEU A 343 -17.19 -16.00 5.59
N PRO A 344 -18.05 -16.68 4.80
CA PRO A 344 -17.75 -16.93 3.40
C PRO A 344 -17.50 -15.60 2.68
N THR A 345 -16.50 -15.60 1.80
CA THR A 345 -16.07 -14.43 0.99
C THR A 345 -17.18 -13.86 0.10
N THR A 346 -18.30 -14.58 -0.04
CA THR A 346 -19.46 -14.23 -0.86
C THR A 346 -20.49 -13.32 -0.17
N LEU A 347 -20.40 -13.12 1.15
CA LEU A 347 -21.36 -12.25 1.86
C LEU A 347 -21.11 -10.77 1.52
N PRO A 348 -22.15 -9.92 1.43
CA PRO A 348 -21.95 -8.48 1.24
C PRO A 348 -21.11 -7.88 2.38
N LEU A 349 -20.37 -6.81 2.07
CA LEU A 349 -19.65 -6.04 3.07
C LEU A 349 -20.64 -5.23 3.92
N PRO A 350 -20.44 -5.15 5.25
CA PRO A 350 -21.28 -4.30 6.09
C PRO A 350 -21.10 -2.81 5.73
N PRO A 351 -22.13 -1.97 5.92
CA PRO A 351 -21.98 -0.53 5.73
C PRO A 351 -20.97 0.05 6.73
N LEU A 352 -20.27 1.11 6.32
CA LEU A 352 -19.29 1.78 7.18
C LEU A 352 -19.98 2.57 8.30
N PRO A 353 -19.66 2.33 9.58
CA PRO A 353 -20.22 3.09 10.70
C PRO A 353 -19.93 4.59 10.62
N LEU A 354 -18.87 4.98 9.90
CA LEU A 354 -18.53 6.37 9.57
C LEU A 354 -19.72 7.19 9.03
N PHE A 355 -20.66 6.54 8.34
CA PHE A 355 -21.83 7.18 7.74
C PHE A 355 -23.08 7.15 8.62
N ASP A 356 -23.03 6.50 9.79
CA ASP A 356 -24.12 6.51 10.77
C ASP A 356 -24.29 7.92 11.35
N PRO A 357 -25.52 8.48 11.43
CA PRO A 357 -25.79 9.82 11.95
C PRO A 357 -25.17 10.14 13.32
N ALA A 358 -25.04 9.15 14.20
CA ALA A 358 -24.47 9.32 15.53
C ALA A 358 -22.92 9.28 15.55
N PHE A 359 -22.28 8.97 14.43
CA PHE A 359 -20.83 8.82 14.37
C PHE A 359 -20.09 10.17 14.52
N PRO A 360 -19.11 10.30 15.42
CA PRO A 360 -18.36 11.54 15.63
C PRO A 360 -17.24 11.73 14.59
N VAL A 361 -17.59 12.04 13.34
CA VAL A 361 -16.67 12.06 12.17
C VAL A 361 -15.43 12.93 12.41
N ALA A 362 -15.59 14.16 12.92
CA ALA A 362 -14.46 15.05 13.14
C ALA A 362 -13.47 14.50 14.17
N ALA A 363 -13.96 13.94 15.29
CA ALA A 363 -13.12 13.35 16.33
C ALA A 363 -12.40 12.10 15.82
N PHE A 364 -13.09 11.26 15.06
CA PHE A 364 -12.49 10.10 14.39
C PHE A 364 -11.38 10.52 13.44
N LEU A 365 -11.61 11.50 12.56
CA LEU A 365 -10.60 11.98 11.61
C LEU A 365 -9.38 12.61 12.31
N HIS A 366 -9.56 13.22 13.48
CA HIS A 366 -8.43 13.67 14.30
C HIS A 366 -7.59 12.49 14.81
N ALA A 367 -8.22 11.48 15.42
CA ALA A 367 -7.52 10.28 15.85
C ALA A 367 -6.87 9.52 14.68
N TYR A 368 -7.52 9.56 13.51
CA TYR A 368 -7.03 9.01 12.26
C TYR A 368 -5.73 9.68 11.81
N ARG A 369 -5.70 11.02 11.77
CA ARG A 369 -4.49 11.80 11.44
C ARG A 369 -3.33 11.49 12.38
N ASP A 370 -3.62 11.31 13.66
CA ASP A 370 -2.58 11.18 14.68
C ASP A 370 -2.05 9.72 14.81
N SER A 371 -2.76 8.74 14.26
CA SER A 371 -2.38 7.31 14.24
C SER A 371 -1.11 7.03 13.41
N ASP A 372 -0.17 6.28 13.98
CA ASP A 372 1.02 5.80 13.26
C ASP A 372 0.65 4.86 12.10
N SER A 373 -0.32 3.97 12.32
CA SER A 373 -0.84 3.03 11.32
C SER A 373 -1.42 3.75 10.11
N MET A 374 -2.21 4.81 10.36
CA MET A 374 -2.82 5.58 9.27
C MET A 374 -1.79 6.45 8.56
N ARG A 375 -0.75 6.93 9.24
CA ARG A 375 0.42 7.53 8.58
C ARG A 375 1.16 6.53 7.67
N ALA A 376 1.33 5.28 8.10
CA ALA A 376 1.89 4.23 7.27
C ALA A 376 1.03 3.94 6.04
N ARG A 377 -0.30 3.90 6.22
CA ARG A 377 -1.28 3.75 5.13
C ARG A 377 -1.20 4.91 4.14
N ARG A 378 -1.18 6.15 4.61
CA ARG A 378 -0.99 7.35 3.78
C ARG A 378 0.28 7.26 2.95
N ARG A 379 1.40 6.85 3.56
CA ARG A 379 2.66 6.64 2.83
C ARG A 379 2.50 5.64 1.68
N ARG A 380 1.79 4.52 1.89
CA ARG A 380 1.51 3.56 0.80
C ARG A 380 0.71 4.20 -0.34
N TRP A 381 -0.29 5.01 -0.01
CA TRP A 381 -1.02 5.77 -1.02
C TRP A 381 -0.12 6.76 -1.78
N GLU A 382 0.75 7.49 -1.09
CA GLU A 382 1.71 8.41 -1.72
C GLU A 382 2.69 7.67 -2.65
N LEU A 383 3.15 6.47 -2.28
CA LEU A 383 3.94 5.61 -3.15
C LEU A 383 3.14 5.21 -4.41
N ILE A 384 1.87 4.85 -4.28
CA ILE A 384 1.01 4.52 -5.43
C ILE A 384 0.75 5.73 -6.33
N LYS A 385 0.68 6.95 -5.79
CA LYS A 385 0.61 8.16 -6.61
C LYS A 385 1.88 8.38 -7.45
N GLN A 386 3.06 7.92 -6.98
CA GLN A 386 4.26 7.91 -7.83
C GLN A 386 4.12 6.88 -8.96
N TRP A 387 3.48 5.73 -8.71
CA TRP A 387 3.14 4.76 -9.74
C TRP A 387 2.18 5.30 -10.80
N ASP A 388 1.22 6.15 -10.45
CA ASP A 388 0.35 6.80 -11.44
C ASP A 388 1.17 7.52 -12.52
N VAL A 389 2.24 8.20 -12.12
CA VAL A 389 3.17 8.90 -13.02
C VAL A 389 3.96 7.90 -13.87
N LEU A 390 4.48 6.83 -13.28
CA LEU A 390 5.25 5.81 -14.01
C LEU A 390 4.40 5.08 -15.06
N PHE A 391 3.16 4.72 -14.70
CA PHE A 391 2.19 4.12 -15.61
C PHE A 391 1.77 5.10 -16.70
N ALA A 392 1.52 6.37 -16.37
CA ALA A 392 1.16 7.37 -17.36
C ALA A 392 2.29 7.60 -18.38
N ASN A 393 3.54 7.74 -17.91
CA ASN A 393 4.70 7.86 -18.78
C ASN A 393 4.87 6.63 -19.66
N TYR A 394 4.75 5.43 -19.11
CA TYR A 394 4.84 4.19 -19.91
C TYR A 394 3.71 4.06 -20.93
N ARG A 395 2.45 4.35 -20.56
CA ARG A 395 1.32 4.31 -21.49
C ARG A 395 1.46 5.33 -22.62
N ARG A 396 2.05 6.49 -22.34
CA ARG A 396 2.32 7.54 -23.34
C ARG A 396 3.52 7.22 -24.24
N ASP A 397 4.67 6.92 -23.62
CA ASP A 397 5.99 6.93 -24.29
C ASP A 397 6.52 5.52 -24.56
N GLY A 398 6.04 4.52 -23.82
CA GLY A 398 6.50 3.13 -23.90
C GLY A 398 7.66 2.84 -22.97
N TRP A 399 8.55 1.98 -23.44
CA TRP A 399 9.70 1.53 -22.67
C TRP A 399 10.78 2.60 -22.68
N GLU A 400 11.37 2.89 -21.52
CA GLU A 400 12.56 3.76 -21.46
C GLU A 400 13.80 3.02 -22.00
N ARG A 401 13.81 1.68 -21.88
CA ARG A 401 14.84 0.79 -22.39
C ARG A 401 14.27 -0.33 -23.23
N ASP A 402 14.93 -0.59 -24.35
CA ASP A 402 14.62 -1.73 -25.22
C ASP A 402 15.23 -3.02 -24.65
N VAL A 403 14.51 -3.64 -23.72
CA VAL A 403 14.90 -4.91 -23.04
C VAL A 403 14.01 -6.08 -23.43
N PHE A 404 12.86 -5.81 -24.03
CA PHE A 404 11.92 -6.84 -24.44
C PHE A 404 12.21 -7.26 -25.87
N ALA A 405 11.77 -8.46 -26.22
CA ALA A 405 11.76 -8.88 -27.60
C ALA A 405 11.03 -7.83 -28.47
N THR A 406 11.34 -7.79 -29.78
CA THR A 406 10.67 -6.96 -30.82
C THR A 406 9.93 -7.86 -31.84
N PRO A 407 9.02 -7.34 -32.69
CA PRO A 407 8.30 -8.18 -33.66
C PRO A 407 9.27 -8.95 -34.56
N GLY A 408 9.07 -10.27 -34.73
CA GLY A 408 10.00 -11.20 -35.41
C GLY A 408 10.69 -12.20 -34.47
N THR A 409 10.63 -11.97 -33.15
CA THR A 409 10.96 -12.99 -32.13
C THR A 409 9.67 -13.59 -31.59
N THR A 410 9.45 -14.89 -31.80
CA THR A 410 8.28 -15.62 -31.27
C THR A 410 8.68 -16.47 -30.07
N TRP A 411 7.98 -16.30 -28.95
CA TRP A 411 8.04 -17.24 -27.84
C TRP A 411 6.93 -18.26 -28.05
N ALA A 412 7.30 -19.52 -28.26
CA ALA A 412 6.35 -20.61 -28.37
C ALA A 412 6.44 -21.46 -27.11
N LEU A 413 5.28 -21.88 -26.60
CA LEU A 413 5.24 -23.04 -25.70
C LEU A 413 5.67 -24.25 -26.54
N SER A 414 6.90 -24.70 -26.34
CA SER A 414 7.37 -25.96 -26.91
C SER A 414 6.84 -27.06 -26.00
N VAL A 415 5.80 -27.75 -26.46
CA VAL A 415 5.57 -29.12 -26.00
C VAL A 415 6.68 -29.90 -26.69
N ASP A 416 7.74 -30.26 -25.95
CA ASP A 416 8.83 -31.04 -26.55
C ASP A 416 8.23 -32.31 -27.13
N GLY A 417 8.13 -32.33 -28.46
CA GLY A 417 7.56 -33.41 -29.24
C GLY A 417 8.56 -34.55 -29.31
N ASP A 418 8.65 -35.32 -28.23
CA ASP A 418 8.88 -36.76 -28.30
C ASP A 418 8.64 -37.37 -26.92
N THR A 419 7.60 -38.21 -26.83
CA THR A 419 7.11 -38.94 -25.65
C THR A 419 6.35 -38.10 -24.61
N GLY A 420 5.03 -38.37 -24.52
CA GLY A 420 4.01 -37.59 -23.81
C GLY A 420 4.09 -37.54 -22.28
N THR A 421 5.26 -37.26 -21.72
CA THR A 421 5.50 -37.01 -20.29
C THR A 421 6.60 -35.97 -20.05
N GLY A 422 7.10 -35.30 -21.09
CA GLY A 422 8.14 -34.27 -20.98
C GLY A 422 7.62 -32.92 -20.49
N PRO A 423 8.43 -32.14 -19.77
CA PRO A 423 8.07 -30.82 -19.26
C PRO A 423 7.81 -29.82 -20.40
N THR A 424 6.70 -29.10 -20.34
CA THR A 424 6.35 -27.97 -21.22
C THR A 424 7.31 -26.82 -20.97
N ARG A 425 8.16 -26.50 -21.94
CA ARG A 425 9.12 -25.38 -21.81
C ARG A 425 8.67 -24.20 -22.66
N ILE A 426 8.72 -23.00 -22.10
CA ILE A 426 8.62 -21.76 -22.87
C ILE A 426 9.95 -21.61 -23.60
N LYS A 427 10.01 -21.92 -24.90
CA LYS A 427 11.22 -21.76 -25.72
C LYS A 427 11.06 -20.59 -26.67
N CYS A 428 12.05 -19.72 -26.68
CA CYS A 428 12.17 -18.68 -27.69
C CYS A 428 12.53 -19.32 -29.03
N GLN A 429 11.66 -19.18 -30.03
CA GLN A 429 11.98 -19.46 -31.42
C GLN A 429 12.34 -18.13 -32.09
N CYS A 430 13.64 -17.86 -32.22
CA CYS A 430 14.11 -16.81 -33.12
C CYS A 430 14.14 -17.40 -34.53
N SER A 431 13.21 -16.99 -35.41
CA SER A 431 13.43 -17.19 -36.84
C SER A 431 14.66 -16.37 -37.23
N GLN A 432 15.73 -17.04 -37.66
CA GLN A 432 16.82 -16.29 -38.30
C GLN A 432 16.24 -15.60 -39.54
N PRO A 433 16.60 -14.33 -39.81
CA PRO A 433 16.27 -13.76 -41.10
C PRO A 433 16.89 -14.66 -42.16
N THR A 434 16.05 -15.17 -43.07
CA THR A 434 16.54 -15.70 -44.33
C THR A 434 17.39 -14.61 -44.96
N GLU A 435 18.68 -14.86 -45.12
CA GLU A 435 19.57 -14.01 -45.91
C GLU A 435 18.94 -13.86 -47.30
N GLU A 436 18.45 -12.66 -47.63
CA GLU A 436 18.17 -12.23 -49.01
C GLU A 436 19.39 -11.53 -49.59
#